data_AF-A0A6G3MKW4-F1
#
_entry.id   AF-A0A6G3MKW4-F1
#
_cell.length_a   1.000
_cell.length_b   1.000
_cell.length_c   1.000
_cell.angle_alpha   90.00
_cell.angle_beta   90.00
_cell.angle_gamma   90.00
#
_symmetry.space_group_name_H-M   'P 1'
#
loop_
_entity.id
_entity.type
_entity.pdbx_description
1 polymer ?
#
loop_
_entity_poly.entity_id
_entity_poly.type
_entity_poly.pdbx_seq_one_letter_code
_entity_poly.pdbx_strand_id
1 'polypeptide(L)'
;LPYHKMRSPGDKVHIEDCIVLCPINTNHPLSVSKCLLNDLENFHEVNSTSCHTGWRIYRYLDSDMEESNIIKGGDIIRLFHAEHEKFFTVGEYKGIRHVFLRTTARAEATSATSSNALWEVEVVMDEEWQNDYGKWNSYFKIKHLPTGLYLTRICVEKHGDTSDQIDELTLSHFDPIDSIFEFHPTI
;
A
#
# COMPACT_ATOMS: atom_id res chain seq x y z
N LEU A 1 -8.41 20.27 -18.73
CA LEU A 1 -8.05 21.67 -19.11
C LEU A 1 -6.91 22.15 -18.22
N PRO A 2 -6.02 23.04 -18.67
CA PRO A 2 -5.00 23.62 -17.79
C PRO A 2 -5.65 24.49 -16.70
N TYR A 3 -5.22 24.35 -15.44
CA TYR A 3 -5.70 25.21 -14.35
C TYR A 3 -4.98 26.57 -14.36
N HIS A 4 -3.67 26.57 -14.59
CA HIS A 4 -2.85 27.78 -14.60
C HIS A 4 -2.71 28.37 -16.01
N LYS A 5 -2.65 29.71 -16.08
CA LYS A 5 -2.51 30.48 -17.34
C LYS A 5 -1.18 30.25 -18.09
N MET A 6 -0.22 29.58 -17.48
CA MET A 6 1.08 29.25 -18.09
C MET A 6 1.00 28.06 -19.07
N ARG A 7 -0.13 27.35 -19.11
CA ARG A 7 -0.40 26.22 -19.99
C ARG A 7 -1.62 26.51 -20.84
N SER A 8 -1.61 26.04 -22.08
CA SER A 8 -2.69 26.21 -23.05
C SER A 8 -3.27 24.85 -23.49
N PRO A 9 -4.55 24.79 -23.90
CA PRO A 9 -5.08 23.61 -24.55
C PRO A 9 -4.22 23.21 -25.76
N GLY A 10 -3.79 21.95 -25.81
CA GLY A 10 -2.88 21.43 -26.84
C GLY A 10 -1.43 21.24 -26.36
N ASP A 11 -1.04 21.86 -25.24
CA ASP A 11 0.25 21.59 -24.62
C ASP A 11 0.30 20.17 -24.04
N LYS A 12 1.49 19.57 -24.02
CA LYS A 12 1.71 18.30 -23.31
C LYS A 12 1.51 18.52 -21.80
N VAL A 13 0.79 17.60 -21.17
CA VAL A 13 0.61 17.54 -19.71
C VAL A 13 1.86 16.91 -19.11
N HIS A 14 2.41 17.54 -18.08
CA HIS A 14 3.55 17.05 -17.32
C HIS A 14 3.11 16.56 -15.94
N ILE A 15 3.95 15.73 -15.32
CA ILE A 15 3.78 15.35 -13.91
C ILE A 15 3.78 16.63 -13.06
N GLU A 16 2.97 16.66 -12.01
CA GLU A 16 2.71 17.80 -11.12
C GLU A 16 1.92 18.97 -11.73
N ASP A 17 1.55 18.90 -13.01
CA ASP A 17 0.64 19.90 -13.58
C ASP A 17 -0.71 19.86 -12.83
N CYS A 18 -1.24 21.05 -12.56
CA CYS A 18 -2.56 21.23 -12.01
C CYS A 18 -3.57 21.40 -13.15
N ILE A 19 -4.61 20.57 -13.16
CA ILE A 19 -5.61 20.51 -14.22
C ILE A 19 -7.02 20.69 -13.67
N VAL A 20 -7.94 21.04 -14.57
CA VAL A 20 -9.39 21.02 -14.34
C VAL A 20 -9.98 19.84 -15.11
N LEU A 21 -10.69 18.96 -14.39
CA LEU A 21 -11.45 17.86 -14.96
C LEU A 21 -12.87 18.34 -15.26
N CYS A 22 -13.24 18.42 -16.54
CA CYS A 22 -14.59 18.81 -16.97
C CYS A 22 -15.26 17.63 -17.69
N PRO A 23 -16.42 17.13 -17.23
CA PRO A 23 -17.22 16.17 -17.97
C PRO A 23 -17.73 16.78 -19.28
N ILE A 24 -17.76 15.98 -20.35
CA ILE A 24 -18.19 16.43 -21.69
C ILE A 24 -19.67 16.83 -21.70
N ASN A 25 -20.52 16.13 -20.93
CA ASN A 25 -21.97 16.28 -21.01
C ASN A 25 -22.50 17.51 -20.25
N THR A 26 -21.88 17.85 -19.11
CA THR A 26 -22.38 18.92 -18.22
C THR A 26 -21.56 20.20 -18.31
N ASN A 27 -20.32 20.13 -18.80
CA ASN A 27 -19.35 21.24 -18.82
C ASN A 27 -19.09 21.92 -17.46
N HIS A 28 -19.58 21.35 -16.35
CA HIS A 28 -19.30 21.83 -15.00
C HIS A 28 -18.09 21.06 -14.43
N PRO A 29 -17.02 21.75 -14.02
CA PRO A 29 -15.81 21.08 -13.54
C PRO A 29 -16.06 20.22 -12.29
N LEU A 30 -15.25 19.19 -12.12
CA LEU A 30 -15.20 18.40 -10.89
C LEU A 30 -14.65 19.28 -9.77
N SER A 31 -15.38 19.38 -8.67
CA SER A 31 -15.11 20.27 -7.54
C SER A 31 -15.31 19.58 -6.20
N VAL A 32 -14.50 19.96 -5.22
CA VAL A 32 -14.71 19.54 -3.82
C VAL A 32 -15.74 20.48 -3.19
N SER A 33 -16.84 19.90 -2.71
CA SER A 33 -17.92 20.60 -2.05
C SER A 33 -17.49 21.13 -0.68
N LYS A 34 -18.04 22.28 -0.28
CA LYS A 34 -17.89 22.82 1.07
C LYS A 34 -18.88 22.23 2.06
N CYS A 35 -19.86 21.46 1.58
CA CYS A 35 -20.82 20.78 2.43
C CYS A 35 -20.16 19.55 3.07
N LEU A 36 -20.29 19.43 4.39
CA LEU A 36 -19.92 18.23 5.13
C LEU A 36 -21.01 17.18 4.93
N LEU A 37 -20.59 15.92 4.85
CA LEU A 37 -21.51 14.79 4.89
C LEU A 37 -22.04 14.65 6.33
N ASN A 38 -23.36 14.59 6.48
CA ASN A 38 -24.02 14.62 7.80
C ASN A 38 -23.60 13.48 8.74
N ASP A 39 -23.14 12.36 8.18
CA ASP A 39 -22.85 11.14 8.94
C ASP A 39 -21.35 10.88 9.11
N LEU A 40 -20.48 11.71 8.53
CA LEU A 40 -19.03 11.48 8.48
C LEU A 40 -18.25 12.78 8.72
N GLU A 41 -17.62 12.88 9.88
CA GLU A 41 -16.80 14.03 10.26
C GLU A 41 -15.54 14.11 9.38
N ASN A 42 -15.24 15.31 8.85
CA ASN A 42 -14.11 15.60 7.95
C ASN A 42 -14.17 14.96 6.54
N PHE A 43 -15.31 14.42 6.12
CA PHE A 43 -15.50 13.97 4.74
C PHE A 43 -16.22 15.03 3.90
N HIS A 44 -15.69 15.28 2.71
CA HIS A 44 -16.24 16.23 1.75
C HIS A 44 -16.79 15.51 0.53
N GLU A 45 -17.96 15.95 0.07
CA GLU A 45 -18.52 15.48 -1.21
C GLU A 45 -17.70 16.03 -2.39
N VAL A 46 -17.48 15.22 -3.41
CA VAL A 46 -16.96 15.68 -4.70
C VAL A 46 -18.09 15.65 -5.72
N ASN A 47 -18.36 16.77 -6.37
CA ASN A 47 -19.47 16.92 -7.32
C ASN A 47 -19.06 17.75 -8.54
N SER A 48 -19.99 17.96 -9.47
CA SER A 48 -19.77 18.73 -10.69
C SER A 48 -20.51 20.07 -10.57
N THR A 49 -19.78 21.11 -10.18
CA THR A 49 -20.33 22.47 -10.01
C THR A 49 -19.42 23.50 -10.67
N SER A 50 -19.86 24.75 -10.77
CA SER A 50 -19.05 25.83 -11.36
C SER A 50 -17.89 26.31 -10.46
N CYS A 51 -17.51 25.53 -9.43
CA CYS A 51 -16.40 25.87 -8.54
C CYS A 51 -15.03 25.57 -9.18
N HIS A 52 -14.09 26.50 -9.02
CA HIS A 52 -12.73 26.35 -9.54
C HIS A 52 -11.85 25.52 -8.60
N THR A 53 -11.91 24.19 -8.74
CA THR A 53 -10.98 23.26 -8.06
C THR A 53 -9.90 22.80 -9.04
N GLY A 54 -8.64 22.88 -8.61
CA GLY A 54 -7.50 22.35 -9.34
C GLY A 54 -7.13 20.95 -8.84
N TRP A 55 -6.86 20.04 -9.77
CA TRP A 55 -6.45 18.67 -9.49
C TRP A 55 -5.00 18.50 -9.94
N ARG A 56 -4.10 18.27 -8.99
CA ARG A 56 -2.69 18.01 -9.31
C ARG A 56 -2.51 16.53 -9.62
N ILE A 57 -1.87 16.22 -10.73
CA ILE A 57 -1.55 14.84 -11.11
C ILE A 57 -0.15 14.51 -10.63
N TYR A 58 -0.01 13.42 -9.90
CA TYR A 58 1.28 12.82 -9.57
C TYR A 58 1.41 11.48 -10.29
N ARG A 59 2.65 11.10 -10.62
CA ARG A 59 2.94 9.76 -11.14
C ARG A 59 2.94 8.78 -9.97
N TYR A 60 2.13 7.73 -10.08
CA TYR A 60 2.11 6.63 -9.11
C TYR A 60 3.07 5.51 -9.52
N LEU A 61 2.94 4.97 -10.72
CA LEU A 61 3.80 3.93 -11.29
C LEU A 61 4.08 4.28 -12.75
N ASP A 62 5.24 3.89 -13.27
CA ASP A 62 5.52 4.04 -14.70
C ASP A 62 4.59 3.15 -15.54
N SER A 63 4.24 3.56 -16.75
CA SER A 63 3.42 2.74 -17.66
C SER A 63 4.25 1.77 -18.50
N ASP A 64 5.55 2.02 -18.61
CA ASP A 64 6.37 1.44 -19.67
C ASP A 64 6.79 -0.02 -19.41
N MET A 65 6.54 -0.57 -18.20
CA MET A 65 6.78 -1.98 -17.91
C MET A 65 5.45 -2.75 -17.79
N GLU A 66 4.99 -3.27 -18.92
CA GLU A 66 3.89 -4.23 -19.04
C GLU A 66 4.33 -5.69 -18.75
N GLU A 67 5.53 -5.91 -18.21
CA GLU A 67 5.96 -7.27 -17.88
C GLU A 67 5.09 -7.88 -16.76
N SER A 68 4.58 -9.09 -17.01
CA SER A 68 3.66 -9.81 -16.13
C SER A 68 4.36 -10.53 -14.96
N ASN A 69 5.68 -10.53 -14.93
CA ASN A 69 6.50 -11.37 -14.03
C ASN A 69 7.33 -10.55 -13.03
N ILE A 70 6.98 -9.28 -12.81
CA ILE A 70 7.65 -8.39 -11.87
C ILE A 70 6.63 -7.95 -10.82
N ILE A 71 7.05 -7.91 -9.55
CA ILE A 71 6.25 -7.37 -8.46
C ILE A 71 6.16 -5.85 -8.62
N LYS A 72 4.96 -5.29 -8.55
CA LYS A 72 4.70 -3.86 -8.64
C LYS A 72 4.31 -3.33 -7.27
N GLY A 73 4.68 -2.10 -6.94
CA GLY A 73 4.09 -1.39 -5.81
C GLY A 73 2.56 -1.34 -5.97
N GLY A 74 1.84 -1.70 -4.91
CA GLY A 74 0.39 -1.90 -4.88
C GLY A 74 -0.07 -3.34 -5.15
N ASP A 75 0.82 -4.27 -5.52
CA ASP A 75 0.43 -5.67 -5.73
C ASP A 75 -0.02 -6.33 -4.43
N ILE A 76 -1.09 -7.13 -4.54
CA ILE A 76 -1.60 -7.94 -3.43
C ILE A 76 -1.07 -9.36 -3.56
N ILE A 77 -0.25 -9.78 -2.61
CA ILE A 77 0.42 -11.08 -2.61
C ILE A 77 0.05 -11.94 -1.39
N ARG A 78 0.49 -13.20 -1.42
CA ARG A 78 0.54 -14.09 -0.26
C ARG A 78 1.97 -14.59 -0.08
N LEU A 79 2.51 -14.47 1.13
CA LEU A 79 3.81 -15.00 1.47
C LEU A 79 3.68 -16.48 1.88
N PHE A 80 4.41 -17.35 1.19
CA PHE A 80 4.39 -18.79 1.40
C PHE A 80 5.77 -19.28 1.81
N HIS A 81 5.87 -19.91 2.98
CA HIS A 81 7.10 -20.50 3.47
C HIS A 81 7.28 -21.88 2.83
N ALA A 82 8.29 -22.02 1.97
CA ALA A 82 8.49 -23.23 1.16
C ALA A 82 8.76 -24.49 2.01
N GLU A 83 9.72 -24.44 2.93
CA GLU A 83 10.15 -25.63 3.70
C GLU A 83 9.06 -26.17 4.64
N HIS A 84 8.32 -25.29 5.30
CA HIS A 84 7.21 -25.66 6.17
C HIS A 84 5.87 -25.82 5.45
N GLU A 85 5.80 -25.49 4.15
CA GLU A 85 4.59 -25.44 3.33
C GLU A 85 3.42 -24.69 3.99
N LYS A 86 3.66 -23.46 4.46
CA LYS A 86 2.64 -22.67 5.18
C LYS A 86 2.53 -21.25 4.67
N PHE A 87 1.30 -20.74 4.63
CA PHE A 87 1.06 -19.32 4.39
C PHE A 87 1.33 -18.51 5.66
N PHE A 88 2.00 -17.38 5.47
CA PHE A 88 2.17 -16.33 6.47
C PHE A 88 0.89 -15.49 6.55
N THR A 89 0.31 -15.42 7.74
CA THR A 89 -1.02 -14.86 7.96
C THR A 89 -1.08 -14.12 9.28
N VAL A 90 -2.15 -13.35 9.43
CA VAL A 90 -2.51 -12.70 10.68
C VAL A 90 -3.70 -13.41 11.31
N GLY A 91 -3.74 -13.45 12.63
CA GLY A 91 -4.91 -13.90 13.37
C GLY A 91 -4.98 -13.24 14.74
N GLU A 92 -6.13 -13.32 15.37
CA GLU A 92 -6.37 -12.73 16.67
C GLU A 92 -6.55 -13.83 17.71
N TYR A 93 -5.83 -13.71 18.81
CA TYR A 93 -5.95 -14.60 19.96
C TYR A 93 -6.03 -13.75 21.23
N LYS A 94 -7.08 -13.97 22.03
CA LYS A 94 -7.35 -13.21 23.27
C LYS A 94 -7.33 -11.69 23.09
N GLY A 95 -7.85 -11.19 21.95
CA GLY A 95 -7.88 -9.76 21.65
C GLY A 95 -6.56 -9.18 21.13
N ILE A 96 -5.52 -10.00 21.01
CA ILE A 96 -4.20 -9.58 20.52
C ILE A 96 -3.99 -10.17 19.12
N ARG A 97 -3.55 -9.32 18.19
CA ARG A 97 -3.21 -9.75 16.83
C ARG A 97 -1.79 -10.29 16.82
N HIS A 98 -1.63 -11.43 16.16
CA HIS A 98 -0.35 -12.10 15.97
C HIS A 98 -0.15 -12.42 14.50
N VAL A 99 1.10 -12.35 14.07
CA VAL A 99 1.53 -12.81 12.75
C VAL A 99 2.17 -14.18 12.91
N PHE A 100 1.79 -15.14 12.06
CA PHE A 100 2.25 -16.53 12.19
C PHE A 100 2.15 -17.32 10.88
N LEU A 101 2.84 -18.47 10.84
CA LEU A 101 2.66 -19.47 9.79
C LEU A 101 1.50 -20.40 10.14
N ARG A 102 0.47 -20.41 9.29
CA ARG A 102 -0.74 -21.21 9.55
C ARG A 102 -0.60 -22.63 9.00
N THR A 103 -0.72 -23.61 9.89
CA THR A 103 -0.91 -25.02 9.50
C THR A 103 -2.34 -25.23 8.96
N THR A 104 -2.47 -26.00 7.87
CA THR A 104 -3.75 -26.35 7.25
C THR A 104 -3.91 -27.86 7.17
N ALA A 105 -5.14 -28.36 7.21
CA ALA A 105 -5.46 -29.77 7.04
C ALA A 105 -5.79 -30.14 5.57
N ARG A 106 -5.61 -29.21 4.63
CA ARG A 106 -5.79 -29.46 3.20
C ARG A 106 -4.65 -30.34 2.68
N ALA A 107 -4.94 -31.17 1.68
CA ALA A 107 -3.96 -32.04 1.05
C ALA A 107 -2.79 -31.25 0.44
N GLU A 108 -3.09 -30.12 -0.19
CA GLU A 108 -2.08 -29.17 -0.68
C GLU A 108 -2.20 -27.85 0.08
N ALA A 109 -1.11 -27.41 0.70
CA ALA A 109 -1.12 -26.19 1.48
C ALA A 109 -1.44 -24.94 0.65
N THR A 110 -0.97 -24.90 -0.60
CA THR A 110 -1.18 -23.81 -1.57
C THR A 110 -2.64 -23.60 -1.93
N SER A 111 -3.49 -24.63 -1.79
CA SER A 111 -4.94 -24.54 -1.99
C SER A 111 -5.68 -23.81 -0.86
N ALA A 112 -5.01 -23.49 0.26
CA ALA A 112 -5.61 -22.82 1.39
C ALA A 112 -5.70 -21.30 1.16
N THR A 113 -6.89 -20.79 0.91
CA THR A 113 -7.15 -19.36 0.76
C THR A 113 -7.63 -18.74 2.07
N SER A 114 -7.08 -17.58 2.44
CA SER A 114 -7.59 -16.75 3.55
C SER A 114 -7.39 -15.28 3.19
N SER A 115 -8.36 -14.44 3.55
CA SER A 115 -8.25 -12.98 3.43
C SER A 115 -7.22 -12.40 4.40
N ASN A 116 -6.95 -13.07 5.52
CA ASN A 116 -5.97 -12.63 6.52
C ASN A 116 -4.51 -12.94 6.14
N ALA A 117 -4.30 -13.53 4.96
CA ALA A 117 -2.98 -13.80 4.38
C ALA A 117 -2.69 -12.89 3.18
N LEU A 118 -3.50 -11.84 2.97
CA LEU A 118 -3.31 -10.87 1.89
C LEU A 118 -2.42 -9.72 2.36
N TRP A 119 -1.37 -9.47 1.60
CA TRP A 119 -0.37 -8.45 1.87
C TRP A 119 -0.23 -7.53 0.65
N GLU A 120 -0.39 -6.23 0.85
CA GLU A 120 -0.06 -5.20 -0.13
C GLU A 120 1.44 -4.90 -0.04
N VAL A 121 2.12 -4.94 -1.19
CA VAL A 121 3.54 -4.61 -1.30
C VAL A 121 3.67 -3.16 -1.71
N GLU A 122 4.41 -2.36 -0.95
CA GLU A 122 4.77 -1.00 -1.33
C GLU A 122 6.28 -0.93 -1.50
N VAL A 123 6.76 -0.42 -2.64
CA VAL A 123 8.20 -0.17 -2.84
C VAL A 123 8.55 1.15 -2.19
N VAL A 124 9.60 1.17 -1.38
CA VAL A 124 10.04 2.41 -0.71
C VAL A 124 10.57 3.38 -1.75
N MET A 125 9.95 4.55 -1.80
CA MET A 125 10.31 5.68 -2.66
C MET A 125 10.52 6.93 -1.80
N ASP A 126 11.20 7.94 -2.36
CA ASP A 126 11.45 9.22 -1.67
C ASP A 126 10.14 9.96 -1.34
N GLU A 127 9.16 9.88 -2.26
CA GLU A 127 7.86 10.52 -2.11
C GLU A 127 6.77 9.47 -1.80
N GLU A 128 5.91 9.75 -0.82
CA GLU A 128 4.93 8.77 -0.30
C GLU A 128 3.85 8.37 -1.32
N TRP A 129 3.57 9.22 -2.31
CA TRP A 129 2.57 8.97 -3.35
C TRP A 129 3.14 8.23 -4.57
N GLN A 130 4.44 7.95 -4.58
CA GLN A 130 5.11 7.22 -5.66
C GLN A 130 5.26 5.74 -5.29
N ASN A 131 5.27 4.91 -6.32
CA ASN A 131 5.66 3.51 -6.27
C ASN A 131 6.57 3.19 -7.47
N ASP A 132 7.24 2.05 -7.40
CA ASP A 132 8.07 1.52 -8.48
C ASP A 132 7.87 0.01 -8.58
N TYR A 133 8.55 -0.60 -9.53
CA TYR A 133 8.69 -2.04 -9.66
C TYR A 133 9.73 -2.56 -8.67
N GLY A 134 9.44 -3.71 -8.05
CA GLY A 134 10.38 -4.41 -7.18
C GLY A 134 11.59 -4.90 -7.97
N LYS A 135 12.75 -4.32 -7.69
CA LYS A 135 14.07 -4.77 -8.17
C LYS A 135 14.78 -5.51 -7.04
N TRP A 136 15.78 -6.33 -7.37
CA TRP A 136 16.71 -6.81 -6.36
C TRP A 136 17.34 -5.62 -5.62
N ASN A 137 17.50 -5.74 -4.31
CA ASN A 137 17.94 -4.67 -3.40
C ASN A 137 16.93 -3.50 -3.21
N SER A 138 15.69 -3.66 -3.67
CA SER A 138 14.63 -2.72 -3.30
C SER A 138 14.22 -2.94 -1.85
N TYR A 139 13.83 -1.85 -1.21
CA TYR A 139 13.22 -1.86 0.10
C TYR A 139 11.70 -1.88 -0.05
N PHE A 140 11.04 -2.66 0.80
CA PHE A 140 9.61 -2.89 0.74
C PHE A 140 8.95 -2.61 2.09
N LYS A 141 7.77 -2.02 2.04
CA LYS A 141 6.80 -2.03 3.15
C LYS A 141 5.77 -3.10 2.84
N ILE A 142 5.47 -3.93 3.83
CA ILE A 142 4.53 -5.04 3.68
C ILE A 142 3.32 -4.77 4.55
N LYS A 143 2.19 -4.44 3.91
CA LYS A 143 0.98 -3.99 4.60
C LYS A 143 -0.08 -5.08 4.59
N HIS A 144 -0.60 -5.42 5.76
CA HIS A 144 -1.68 -6.37 5.88
C HIS A 144 -2.99 -5.75 5.37
N LEU A 145 -3.51 -6.26 4.26
CA LEU A 145 -4.61 -5.63 3.51
C LEU A 145 -5.89 -5.43 4.36
N PRO A 146 -6.37 -6.41 5.16
CA PRO A 146 -7.57 -6.23 5.97
C PRO A 146 -7.45 -5.19 7.10
N THR A 147 -6.25 -4.97 7.66
CA THR A 147 -6.07 -4.07 8.82
C THR A 147 -5.43 -2.74 8.47
N GLY A 148 -4.78 -2.62 7.30
CA GLY A 148 -4.00 -1.44 6.92
C GLY A 148 -2.76 -1.20 7.78
N LEU A 149 -2.34 -2.20 8.56
CA LEU A 149 -1.15 -2.14 9.41
C LEU A 149 0.03 -2.77 8.68
N TYR A 150 1.24 -2.35 9.02
CA TYR A 150 2.47 -2.82 8.42
C TYR A 150 3.08 -3.94 9.25
N LEU A 151 3.70 -4.88 8.56
CA LEU A 151 4.61 -5.84 9.18
C LEU A 151 5.77 -5.06 9.81
N THR A 152 6.11 -5.40 11.04
CA THR A 152 7.12 -4.66 11.81
C THR A 152 7.92 -5.64 12.65
N ARG A 153 9.23 -5.44 12.70
CA ARG A 153 10.12 -6.16 13.60
C ARG A 153 10.09 -5.52 14.99
N ILE A 154 10.06 -6.32 16.05
CA ILE A 154 10.24 -5.84 17.42
C ILE A 154 11.32 -6.66 18.11
N CYS A 155 12.10 -6.01 18.98
CA CYS A 155 13.05 -6.69 19.85
C CYS A 155 12.36 -6.98 21.20
N VAL A 156 12.30 -8.25 21.59
CA VAL A 156 11.70 -8.69 22.84
C VAL A 156 12.79 -9.18 23.79
N GLU A 157 12.78 -8.68 25.03
CA GLU A 157 13.66 -9.16 26.08
C GLU A 157 13.18 -10.52 26.61
N LYS A 158 14.06 -11.53 26.57
CA LYS A 158 13.80 -12.79 27.25
C LYS A 158 13.80 -12.58 28.76
N HIS A 159 12.71 -12.97 29.42
CA HIS A 159 12.69 -13.09 30.88
C HIS A 159 13.57 -14.28 31.31
N GLY A 160 14.84 -13.99 31.64
CA GLY A 160 15.76 -14.93 32.31
C GLY A 160 17.23 -14.70 31.96
N ASP A 161 17.98 -14.08 32.89
CA ASP A 161 19.45 -13.99 33.12
C ASP A 161 20.46 -13.90 31.95
N THR A 162 20.00 -13.88 30.70
CA THR A 162 20.82 -13.77 29.50
C THR A 162 20.28 -12.59 28.71
N SER A 163 21.10 -11.58 28.47
CA SER A 163 20.77 -10.37 27.71
C SER A 163 20.58 -10.63 26.20
N ASP A 164 20.00 -11.77 25.84
CA ASP A 164 19.76 -12.16 24.45
C ASP A 164 18.40 -11.61 24.03
N GLN A 165 18.44 -10.58 23.18
CA GLN A 165 17.26 -10.03 22.52
C GLN A 165 16.83 -10.96 21.39
N ILE A 166 15.52 -11.19 21.26
CA ILE A 166 14.95 -11.93 20.13
C ILE A 166 14.16 -10.96 19.27
N ASP A 167 14.40 -11.03 17.96
CA ASP A 167 13.58 -10.35 16.97
C ASP A 167 12.30 -11.16 16.70
N GLU A 168 11.14 -10.52 16.89
CA GLU A 168 9.83 -11.04 16.55
C GLU A 168 9.13 -10.15 15.51
N LEU A 169 8.17 -10.71 14.77
CA LEU A 169 7.36 -9.98 13.80
C LEU A 169 5.96 -9.70 14.34
N THR A 170 5.48 -8.48 14.17
CA THR A 170 4.16 -8.01 14.59
C THR A 170 3.51 -7.11 13.54
N LEU A 171 2.32 -6.60 13.84
CA LEU A 171 1.65 -5.55 13.07
C LEU A 171 1.59 -4.24 13.84
N SER A 172 1.98 -3.14 13.21
CA SER A 172 1.86 -1.80 13.77
C SER A 172 1.53 -0.76 12.70
N HIS A 173 1.35 0.50 13.12
CA HIS A 173 1.49 1.60 12.18
C HIS A 173 2.90 1.62 11.59
N PHE A 174 3.04 2.19 10.39
CA PHE A 174 4.32 2.25 9.69
C PHE A 174 5.39 2.92 10.55
N ASP A 175 6.52 2.25 10.71
CA ASP A 175 7.73 2.79 11.31
C ASP A 175 8.90 2.68 10.30
N PRO A 176 9.60 3.77 9.97
CA PRO A 176 10.67 3.74 8.98
C PRO A 176 11.91 2.95 9.43
N ILE A 177 12.05 2.62 10.71
CA ILE A 177 13.17 1.86 11.25
C ILE A 177 12.87 0.36 11.23
N ASP A 178 11.66 -0.02 11.65
CA ASP A 178 11.34 -1.43 11.92
C ASP A 178 10.33 -2.05 10.94
N SER A 179 9.71 -1.27 10.04
CA SER A 179 8.72 -1.76 9.05
C SER A 179 9.23 -1.80 7.60
N ILE A 180 10.54 -1.70 7.39
CA ILE A 180 11.17 -1.77 6.07
C ILE A 180 11.93 -3.09 5.93
N PHE A 181 11.70 -3.81 4.84
CA PHE A 181 12.29 -5.11 4.57
C PHE A 181 12.99 -5.14 3.21
N GLU A 182 14.06 -5.91 3.12
CA GLU A 182 14.73 -6.27 1.87
C GLU A 182 14.55 -7.77 1.63
N PHE A 183 14.21 -8.17 0.41
CA PHE A 183 14.13 -9.59 0.04
C PHE A 183 15.42 -10.01 -0.64
N HIS A 184 16.17 -10.89 0.01
CA HIS A 184 17.33 -11.52 -0.59
C HIS A 184 16.93 -12.81 -1.32
N PRO A 185 17.50 -13.08 -2.51
CA PRO A 185 17.31 -14.35 -3.19
C PRO A 185 17.87 -15.49 -2.32
N THR A 186 17.09 -16.55 -2.13
CA THR A 186 17.60 -17.80 -1.56
C THR A 186 18.56 -18.44 -2.55
N ILE A 187 19.84 -18.54 -2.16
CA ILE A 187 20.90 -19.28 -2.88
C ILE A 187 20.69 -20.78 -2.71
#